data_AF-H6RAV2-F1
#
_entry.id   AF-H6RAV2-F1
#
_cell.length_a   1.000
_cell.length_b   1.000
_cell.length_c   1.000
_cell.angle_alpha   90.00
_cell.angle_beta   90.00
_cell.angle_gamma   90.00
#
_symmetry.space_group_name_H-M   'P 1'
#
loop_
_entity.id
_entity.type
_entity.pdbx_description
1 polymer ?
#
loop_
_entity_poly.entity_id
_entity_poly.type
_entity_poly.pdbx_seq_one_letter_code
_entity_poly.pdbx_strand_id
1 'polypeptide(L)'
;MNSAAQLWESVAAHRSAVELCKQLEIRKVTLPANVVEARERLDALAARKPEAPAPDLVSTLYAAGVGDAEINAAATDRVIAKEKLSGWTAAHNVAGRGLRKALHAACDDLTEQLAALAEPLIDDLHAVAEAGQGQGDLSALVLDGRHEEAERIARLDRSALELKALYDLRLKLTPPGCGYAVGVIDCGIWRDPRPVRNGLGEHRPEGLAEFYLAGIRAGGQLWFPHHQEAADMATAIYKAEEEKKPKRQEVSRGGVAFT
;
A
#
# COMPACT_ATOMS: atom_id res chain seq x y z
N MET A 1 5.55 28.74 9.20
CA MET A 1 4.10 28.65 8.87
C MET A 1 3.92 27.38 8.05
N ASN A 2 3.37 26.31 8.63
CA ASN A 2 3.08 25.10 7.86
C ASN A 2 1.81 25.37 7.03
N SER A 3 1.92 25.17 5.72
CA SER A 3 0.83 25.40 4.76
C SER A 3 -0.36 24.50 5.07
N ALA A 4 -1.60 24.96 4.79
CA ALA A 4 -2.81 24.13 4.88
C ALA A 4 -2.68 22.81 4.10
N ALA A 5 -1.87 22.76 3.03
CA ALA A 5 -1.54 21.55 2.29
C ALA A 5 -0.77 20.52 3.14
N GLN A 6 0.20 20.96 3.96
CA GLN A 6 0.95 20.08 4.86
C GLN A 6 0.07 19.53 6.00
N LEU A 7 -0.96 20.27 6.41
CA LEU A 7 -1.92 19.80 7.41
C LEU A 7 -2.87 18.75 6.83
N TRP A 8 -3.33 18.91 5.58
CA TRP A 8 -4.17 17.92 4.89
C TRP A 8 -3.41 16.63 4.55
N GLU A 9 -2.18 16.73 4.05
CA GLU A 9 -1.31 15.56 3.81
C GLU A 9 -1.02 14.80 5.12
N SER A 10 -0.85 15.53 6.22
CA SER A 10 -0.60 14.95 7.54
C SER A 10 -1.80 14.14 8.04
N VAL A 11 -3.02 14.70 8.00
CA VAL A 11 -4.25 14.00 8.45
C VAL A 11 -4.57 12.79 7.57
N ALA A 12 -4.36 12.88 6.25
CA ALA A 12 -4.54 11.76 5.34
C ALA A 12 -3.54 10.62 5.62
N ALA A 13 -2.27 10.96 5.93
CA ALA A 13 -1.23 9.98 6.24
C ALA A 13 -1.52 9.18 7.52
N HIS A 14 -2.16 9.77 8.55
CA HIS A 14 -2.51 9.04 9.78
C HIS A 14 -3.65 8.08 9.58
N ARG A 15 -4.73 8.55 8.94
CA ARG A 15 -5.88 7.69 8.62
C ARG A 15 -5.41 6.50 7.79
N SER A 16 -4.47 6.73 6.86
CA SER A 16 -3.84 5.68 6.07
C SER A 16 -3.02 4.68 6.91
N ALA A 17 -2.27 5.12 7.93
CA ALA A 17 -1.44 4.24 8.76
C ALA A 17 -2.27 3.37 9.72
N VAL A 18 -3.30 3.95 10.34
CA VAL A 18 -4.24 3.21 11.19
C VAL A 18 -5.04 2.20 10.36
N GLU A 19 -5.50 2.61 9.18
CA GLU A 19 -6.20 1.70 8.26
C GLU A 19 -5.28 0.56 7.79
N LEU A 20 -4.00 0.85 7.51
CA LEU A 20 -3.03 -0.19 7.19
C LEU A 20 -2.89 -1.21 8.31
N CYS A 21 -2.78 -0.77 9.58
CA CYS A 21 -2.73 -1.68 10.72
C CYS A 21 -3.96 -2.60 10.79
N LYS A 22 -5.17 -2.03 10.59
CA LYS A 22 -6.41 -2.82 10.57
C LYS A 22 -6.43 -3.85 9.44
N GLN A 23 -5.99 -3.46 8.24
CA GLN A 23 -5.96 -4.36 7.08
C GLN A 23 -4.99 -5.52 7.26
N LEU A 24 -3.88 -5.30 7.98
CA LEU A 24 -2.93 -6.34 8.38
C LEU A 24 -3.56 -7.27 9.43
N GLU A 25 -4.19 -6.72 10.46
CA GLU A 25 -4.85 -7.50 11.53
C GLU A 25 -6.02 -8.36 11.01
N ILE A 26 -6.83 -7.84 10.09
CA ILE A 26 -7.93 -8.60 9.44
C ILE A 26 -7.40 -9.87 8.76
N ARG A 27 -6.18 -9.81 8.25
CA ARG A 27 -5.47 -10.92 7.59
C ARG A 27 -4.65 -11.76 8.56
N LYS A 28 -4.78 -11.51 9.87
CA LYS A 28 -4.03 -12.18 10.93
C LYS A 28 -2.51 -12.00 10.84
N VAL A 29 -2.05 -10.92 10.18
CA VAL A 29 -0.65 -10.51 10.22
C VAL A 29 -0.36 -10.00 11.63
N THR A 30 0.71 -10.51 12.24
CA THR A 30 1.12 -10.11 13.59
C THR A 30 1.86 -8.80 13.50
N LEU A 31 1.30 -7.75 14.11
CA LEU A 31 1.95 -6.45 14.19
C LEU A 31 3.14 -6.52 15.17
N PRO A 32 4.35 -6.10 14.74
CA PRO A 32 5.52 -6.04 15.61
C PRO A 32 5.31 -5.09 16.80
N ALA A 33 5.98 -5.38 17.92
CA ALA A 33 5.76 -4.66 19.18
C ALA A 33 5.95 -3.13 19.08
N ASN A 34 6.92 -2.68 18.28
CA ASN A 34 7.15 -1.26 18.01
C ASN A 34 5.99 -0.59 17.26
N VAL A 35 5.31 -1.33 16.37
CA VAL A 35 4.11 -0.85 15.65
C VAL A 35 2.92 -0.77 16.60
N VAL A 36 2.73 -1.81 17.42
CA VAL A 36 1.68 -1.84 18.46
C VAL A 36 1.83 -0.67 19.42
N GLU A 37 3.02 -0.48 19.99
CA GLU A 37 3.29 0.64 20.92
C GLU A 37 3.04 2.01 20.25
N ALA A 38 3.47 2.18 19.00
CA ALA A 38 3.24 3.44 18.28
C ALA A 38 1.75 3.70 18.02
N ARG A 39 0.97 2.64 17.77
CA ARG A 39 -0.49 2.73 17.61
C ARG A 39 -1.17 3.05 18.93
N GLU A 40 -0.81 2.39 20.02
CA GLU A 40 -1.38 2.66 21.35
C GLU A 40 -1.14 4.11 21.79
N ARG A 41 0.06 4.66 21.52
CA ARG A 41 0.34 6.08 21.78
C ARG A 41 -0.56 7.02 20.98
N LEU A 42 -0.84 6.68 19.72
CA LEU A 42 -1.74 7.45 18.86
C LEU A 42 -3.19 7.36 19.37
N ASP A 43 -3.65 6.15 19.72
CA ASP A 43 -5.00 5.91 20.23
C ASP A 43 -5.22 6.62 21.58
N ALA A 44 -4.24 6.55 22.49
CA ALA A 44 -4.27 7.26 23.76
C ALA A 44 -4.33 8.79 23.59
N LEU A 45 -3.68 9.33 22.55
CA LEU A 45 -3.74 10.75 22.25
C LEU A 45 -5.08 11.14 21.60
N ALA A 46 -5.62 10.29 20.72
CA ALA A 46 -6.94 10.51 20.12
C ALA A 46 -8.05 10.55 21.19
N ALA A 47 -7.96 9.71 22.22
CA ALA A 47 -8.89 9.69 23.36
C ALA A 47 -8.80 10.96 24.23
N ARG A 48 -7.72 11.74 24.15
CA ARG A 48 -7.49 12.97 24.92
C ARG A 48 -7.74 14.24 24.09
N LYS A 49 -8.56 14.15 23.03
CA LYS A 49 -8.88 15.31 22.20
C LYS A 49 -9.53 16.41 23.05
N PRO A 50 -8.99 17.65 23.05
CA PRO A 50 -9.60 18.76 23.77
C PRO A 50 -11.03 19.02 23.28
N GLU A 51 -11.96 19.13 24.22
CA GLU A 51 -13.32 19.57 23.94
C GLU A 51 -13.38 21.09 23.85
N ALA A 52 -14.21 21.60 22.92
CA ALA A 52 -14.45 23.02 22.83
C ALA A 52 -15.34 23.45 24.01
N PRO A 53 -14.95 24.46 24.80
CA PRO A 53 -15.80 24.97 25.86
C PRO A 53 -17.09 25.56 25.28
N ALA A 54 -18.20 25.43 26.00
CA ALA A 54 -19.49 25.92 25.52
C ALA A 54 -19.45 27.46 25.27
N PRO A 55 -19.96 27.95 24.12
CA PRO A 55 -19.83 29.36 23.73
C PRO A 55 -20.48 30.37 24.69
N ASP A 56 -21.42 29.92 25.50
CA ASP A 56 -22.23 30.69 26.45
C ASP A 56 -21.91 30.31 27.91
N LEU A 57 -20.89 29.49 28.16
CA LEU A 57 -20.54 29.02 29.50
C LEU A 57 -20.29 30.17 30.47
N VAL A 58 -19.48 31.16 30.06
CA VAL A 58 -19.13 32.31 30.89
C VAL A 58 -20.36 33.15 31.24
N SER A 59 -21.21 33.46 30.26
CA SER A 59 -22.47 34.19 30.50
C SER A 59 -23.44 33.42 31.39
N THR A 60 -23.49 32.09 31.23
CA THR A 60 -24.33 31.20 32.05
C THR A 60 -23.85 31.19 33.50
N LEU A 61 -22.53 31.13 33.73
CA LEU A 61 -21.93 31.19 35.07
C LEU A 61 -22.19 32.54 35.75
N TYR A 62 -22.07 33.66 35.04
CA TYR A 62 -22.48 34.97 35.56
C TYR A 62 -23.97 35.02 35.93
N ALA A 63 -24.86 34.49 35.06
CA ALA A 63 -26.29 34.47 35.32
C ALA A 63 -26.67 33.55 36.50
N ALA A 64 -25.89 32.48 36.73
CA ALA A 64 -26.07 31.56 37.86
C ALA A 64 -25.51 32.09 39.19
N GLY A 65 -24.79 33.23 39.19
CA GLY A 65 -24.22 33.83 40.39
C GLY A 65 -23.12 32.99 41.05
N VAL A 66 -22.40 32.17 40.27
CA VAL A 66 -21.24 31.43 40.78
C VAL A 66 -20.07 32.36 41.10
N GLY A 67 -19.10 31.87 41.88
CA GLY A 67 -17.96 32.67 42.32
C GLY A 67 -16.96 33.00 41.20
N ASP A 68 -16.24 34.11 41.36
CA ASP A 68 -15.25 34.62 40.40
C ASP A 68 -14.19 33.59 39.99
N ALA A 69 -13.83 32.67 40.89
CA ALA A 69 -12.86 31.61 40.60
C ALA A 69 -13.32 30.69 39.46
N GLU A 70 -14.59 30.29 39.46
CA GLU A 70 -15.17 29.40 38.43
C GLU A 70 -15.35 30.13 37.09
N ILE A 71 -15.80 31.39 37.16
CA ILE A 71 -15.93 32.26 35.99
C ILE A 71 -14.56 32.48 35.33
N ASN A 72 -13.53 32.78 36.12
CA ASN A 72 -12.17 32.99 35.63
C ASN A 72 -11.56 31.70 35.07
N ALA A 73 -11.84 30.53 35.66
CA ALA A 73 -11.41 29.25 35.11
C ALA A 73 -12.05 28.99 33.73
N ALA A 74 -13.36 29.18 33.60
CA ALA A 74 -14.08 29.02 32.33
C ALA A 74 -13.63 30.03 31.25
N ALA A 75 -13.39 31.28 31.62
CA ALA A 75 -12.84 32.29 30.73
C ALA A 75 -11.43 31.92 30.26
N THR A 76 -10.58 31.47 31.18
CA THR A 76 -9.21 31.01 30.86
C THR A 76 -9.24 29.83 29.90
N ASP A 77 -10.06 28.82 30.18
CA ASP A 77 -10.21 27.64 29.33
C ASP A 77 -10.68 28.00 27.91
N ARG A 78 -11.58 28.99 27.80
CA ARG A 78 -12.01 29.52 26.50
C ARG A 78 -10.89 30.24 25.74
N VAL A 79 -10.08 31.04 26.44
CA VAL A 79 -8.95 31.76 25.83
C VAL A 79 -7.92 30.77 25.27
N ILE A 80 -7.61 29.69 25.99
CA ILE A 80 -6.56 28.73 25.59
C ILE A 80 -7.08 27.53 24.79
N ALA A 81 -8.39 27.42 24.54
CA ALA A 81 -8.99 26.27 23.87
C ALA A 81 -8.39 26.04 22.46
N LYS A 82 -8.13 27.13 21.73
CA LYS A 82 -7.53 27.07 20.39
C LYS A 82 -6.09 26.54 20.45
N GLU A 83 -5.30 26.99 21.40
CA GLU A 83 -3.92 26.55 21.64
C GLU A 83 -3.89 25.08 22.09
N LYS A 84 -4.80 24.66 22.98
CA LYS A 84 -4.98 23.25 23.38
C LYS A 84 -5.26 22.37 22.15
N LEU A 85 -6.21 22.76 21.30
CA LEU A 85 -6.56 22.00 20.09
C LEU A 85 -5.40 21.98 19.07
N SER A 86 -4.70 23.11 18.90
CA SER A 86 -3.52 23.22 18.03
C SER A 86 -2.39 22.30 18.52
N GLY A 87 -2.07 22.34 19.82
CA GLY A 87 -1.08 21.47 20.45
C GLY A 87 -1.44 19.99 20.33
N TRP A 88 -2.71 19.63 20.57
CA TRP A 88 -3.21 18.27 20.35
C TRP A 88 -3.05 17.84 18.89
N THR A 89 -3.44 18.69 17.92
CA THR A 89 -3.31 18.38 16.49
C THR A 89 -1.85 18.16 16.10
N ALA A 90 -0.93 19.01 16.58
CA ALA A 90 0.49 18.87 16.35
C ALA A 90 1.05 17.57 16.95
N ALA A 91 0.68 17.25 18.19
CA ALA A 91 1.06 16.01 18.85
C ALA A 91 0.50 14.78 18.10
N HIS A 92 -0.75 14.84 17.64
CA HIS A 92 -1.39 13.77 16.87
C HIS A 92 -0.64 13.54 15.56
N ASN A 93 -0.20 14.63 14.93
CA ASN A 93 0.61 14.57 13.72
C ASN A 93 1.97 13.90 13.93
N VAL A 94 2.63 14.20 15.06
CA VAL A 94 3.90 13.57 15.45
C VAL A 94 3.71 12.08 15.73
N ALA A 95 2.70 11.72 16.52
CA ALA A 95 2.41 10.34 16.89
C ALA A 95 2.12 9.47 15.66
N GLY A 96 1.28 9.94 14.74
CA GLY A 96 0.96 9.15 13.55
C GLY A 96 2.10 9.08 12.53
N ARG A 97 3.02 10.06 12.47
CA ARG A 97 4.29 9.90 11.75
C ARG A 97 5.18 8.84 12.42
N GLY A 98 5.17 8.79 13.75
CA GLY A 98 5.83 7.75 14.53
C GLY A 98 5.34 6.36 14.16
N LEU A 99 4.01 6.16 14.09
CA LEU A 99 3.40 4.90 13.64
C LEU A 99 3.84 4.52 12.23
N ARG A 100 3.79 5.46 11.27
CA ARG A 100 4.25 5.19 9.90
C ARG A 100 5.72 4.79 9.85
N LYS A 101 6.57 5.47 10.64
CA LYS A 101 8.00 5.12 10.73
C LYS A 101 8.19 3.72 11.32
N ALA A 102 7.41 3.34 12.34
CA ALA A 102 7.46 1.99 12.91
C ALA A 102 7.06 0.93 11.88
N LEU A 103 6.01 1.17 11.08
CA LEU A 103 5.58 0.28 9.99
C LEU A 103 6.67 0.12 8.93
N HIS A 104 7.29 1.21 8.47
CA HIS A 104 8.38 1.12 7.50
C HIS A 104 9.63 0.43 8.07
N ALA A 105 9.93 0.63 9.36
CA ALA A 105 11.05 -0.04 10.03
C ALA A 105 10.83 -1.55 10.15
N ALA A 106 9.57 -2.00 10.16
CA ALA A 106 9.20 -3.41 10.16
C ALA A 106 8.75 -3.91 8.77
N CYS A 107 9.12 -3.19 7.71
CA CYS A 107 8.65 -3.49 6.35
C CYS A 107 9.00 -4.92 5.94
N ASP A 108 10.20 -5.39 6.24
CA ASP A 108 10.65 -6.72 5.80
C ASP A 108 9.88 -7.83 6.53
N ASP A 109 9.84 -7.84 7.87
CA ASP A 109 9.06 -8.81 8.65
C ASP A 109 7.57 -8.84 8.26
N LEU A 110 6.99 -7.68 7.97
CA LEU A 110 5.60 -7.58 7.51
C LEU A 110 5.45 -8.09 6.06
N THR A 111 6.43 -7.83 5.20
CA THR A 111 6.42 -8.32 3.81
C THR A 111 6.55 -9.84 3.76
N GLU A 112 7.38 -10.45 4.62
CA GLU A 112 7.52 -11.90 4.74
C GLU A 112 6.19 -12.57 5.16
N GLN A 113 5.51 -11.99 6.16
CA GLN A 113 4.18 -12.48 6.55
C GLN A 113 3.13 -12.34 5.44
N LEU A 114 3.17 -11.23 4.68
CA LEU A 114 2.29 -11.05 3.53
C LEU A 114 2.64 -12.02 2.39
N ALA A 115 3.92 -12.35 2.20
CA ALA A 115 4.37 -13.33 1.21
C ALA A 115 3.82 -14.73 1.51
N ALA A 116 3.84 -15.14 2.78
CA ALA A 116 3.27 -16.42 3.22
C ALA A 116 1.74 -16.51 2.98
N LEU A 117 1.03 -15.38 2.99
CA LEU A 117 -0.39 -15.32 2.63
C LEU A 117 -0.60 -15.31 1.10
N ALA A 118 0.34 -14.73 0.35
CA ALA A 118 0.28 -14.60 -1.10
C ALA A 118 0.63 -15.91 -1.82
N GLU A 119 1.55 -16.69 -1.26
CA GLU A 119 2.03 -17.96 -1.84
C GLU A 119 0.91 -18.91 -2.28
N PRO A 120 -0.04 -19.32 -1.41
CA PRO A 120 -1.13 -20.22 -1.83
C PRO A 120 -2.04 -19.59 -2.90
N LEU A 121 -2.20 -18.25 -2.92
CA LEU A 121 -3.01 -17.56 -3.94
C LEU A 121 -2.29 -17.55 -5.30
N ILE A 122 -0.97 -17.39 -5.28
CA ILE A 122 -0.12 -17.46 -6.47
C ILE A 122 -0.13 -18.89 -7.03
N ASP A 123 -0.01 -19.90 -6.17
CA ASP A 123 -0.06 -21.31 -6.56
C ASP A 123 -1.40 -21.69 -7.19
N ASP A 124 -2.52 -21.22 -6.62
CA ASP A 124 -3.85 -21.43 -7.21
C ASP A 124 -3.95 -20.82 -8.61
N LEU A 125 -3.45 -19.60 -8.82
CA LEU A 125 -3.47 -18.93 -10.11
C LEU A 125 -2.60 -19.65 -11.15
N HIS A 126 -1.42 -20.13 -10.77
CA HIS A 126 -0.56 -20.93 -11.65
C HIS A 126 -1.22 -22.25 -12.03
N ALA A 127 -1.78 -22.97 -11.04
CA ALA A 127 -2.45 -24.24 -11.30
C ALA A 127 -3.65 -24.09 -12.27
N VAL A 128 -4.45 -23.03 -12.10
CA VAL A 128 -5.58 -22.75 -13.02
C VAL A 128 -5.07 -22.35 -14.42
N ALA A 129 -3.97 -21.60 -14.51
CA ALA A 129 -3.38 -21.24 -15.80
C ALA A 129 -2.85 -22.47 -16.56
N GLU A 130 -2.16 -23.37 -15.86
CA GLU A 130 -1.59 -24.62 -16.41
C GLU A 130 -2.66 -25.62 -16.84
N ALA A 131 -3.78 -25.70 -16.12
CA ALA A 131 -4.90 -26.55 -16.48
C ALA A 131 -5.51 -26.20 -17.86
N GLY A 132 -5.22 -25.00 -18.40
CA GLY A 132 -5.74 -24.54 -19.70
C GLY A 132 -7.25 -24.28 -19.71
N GLN A 133 -7.93 -24.48 -18.59
CA GLN A 133 -9.37 -24.35 -18.42
C GLN A 133 -9.72 -23.01 -17.76
N GLY A 134 -9.44 -21.90 -18.46
CA GLY A 134 -9.87 -20.58 -17.99
C GLY A 134 -11.40 -20.44 -17.83
N GLN A 135 -12.16 -21.36 -18.47
CA GLN A 135 -13.62 -21.46 -18.43
C GLN A 135 -14.07 -22.91 -18.70
N GLY A 136 -13.39 -23.90 -18.11
CA GLY A 136 -13.90 -25.28 -18.17
C GLY A 136 -15.30 -25.34 -17.58
N ASP A 137 -16.20 -26.14 -18.16
CA ASP A 137 -17.52 -26.37 -17.55
C ASP A 137 -17.29 -26.98 -16.17
N LEU A 138 -17.50 -26.17 -15.11
CA LEU A 138 -17.37 -26.61 -13.72
C LEU A 138 -18.18 -27.89 -13.48
N SER A 139 -19.32 -28.04 -14.16
CA SER A 139 -20.16 -29.23 -14.09
C SER A 139 -19.43 -30.48 -14.58
N ALA A 140 -18.65 -30.37 -15.66
CA ALA A 140 -17.85 -31.47 -16.18
C ALA A 140 -16.73 -31.86 -15.20
N LEU A 141 -16.04 -30.89 -14.60
CA LEU A 141 -15.01 -31.17 -13.58
C LEU A 141 -15.58 -31.86 -12.35
N VAL A 142 -16.77 -31.44 -11.89
CA VAL A 142 -17.44 -32.09 -10.75
C VAL A 142 -17.88 -33.51 -11.09
N LEU A 143 -18.44 -33.73 -12.29
CA LEU A 143 -18.86 -35.07 -12.74
C LEU A 143 -17.68 -36.04 -12.91
N ASP A 144 -16.51 -35.52 -13.31
CA ASP A 144 -15.27 -36.29 -13.46
C ASP A 144 -14.51 -36.50 -12.12
N GLY A 145 -15.08 -36.05 -10.99
CA GLY A 145 -14.46 -36.18 -9.65
C GLY A 145 -13.28 -35.23 -9.39
N ARG A 146 -13.04 -34.24 -10.26
CA ARG A 146 -11.96 -33.23 -10.15
C ARG A 146 -12.41 -32.05 -9.28
N HIS A 147 -12.86 -32.34 -8.06
CA HIS A 147 -13.47 -31.35 -7.16
C HIS A 147 -12.50 -30.23 -6.74
N GLU A 148 -11.23 -30.55 -6.47
CA GLU A 148 -10.23 -29.55 -6.06
C GLU A 148 -9.97 -28.51 -7.16
N GLU A 149 -9.94 -28.92 -8.42
CA GLU A 149 -9.75 -28.03 -9.55
C GLU A 149 -10.98 -27.17 -9.81
N ALA A 150 -12.17 -27.76 -9.71
CA ALA A 150 -13.42 -27.02 -9.79
C ALA A 150 -13.50 -25.96 -8.67
N GLU A 151 -13.05 -26.29 -7.45
CA GLU A 151 -12.98 -25.37 -6.33
C GLU A 151 -11.98 -24.23 -6.57
N ARG A 152 -10.80 -24.50 -7.13
CA ARG A 152 -9.81 -23.47 -7.49
C ARG A 152 -10.36 -22.51 -8.56
N ILE A 153 -10.96 -23.04 -9.62
CA ILE A 153 -11.57 -22.22 -10.68
C ILE A 153 -12.71 -21.36 -10.09
N ALA A 154 -13.57 -21.94 -9.24
CA ALA A 154 -14.66 -21.20 -8.60
C ALA A 154 -14.19 -20.08 -7.65
N ARG A 155 -12.96 -20.16 -7.13
CA ARG A 155 -12.36 -19.15 -6.23
C ARG A 155 -11.45 -18.15 -6.93
N LEU A 156 -11.24 -18.30 -8.23
CA LEU A 156 -10.26 -17.55 -8.99
C LEU A 156 -10.35 -16.03 -8.79
N ASP A 157 -11.53 -15.44 -8.95
CA ASP A 157 -11.73 -13.99 -8.77
C ASP A 157 -11.40 -13.53 -7.36
N ARG A 158 -11.77 -14.34 -6.36
CA ARG A 158 -11.45 -14.05 -4.95
C ARG A 158 -9.94 -14.11 -4.71
N SER A 159 -9.27 -15.14 -5.22
CA SER A 159 -7.81 -15.29 -5.07
C SER A 159 -7.07 -14.13 -5.75
N ALA A 160 -7.49 -13.74 -6.95
CA ALA A 160 -6.93 -12.60 -7.67
C ALA A 160 -7.13 -11.28 -6.91
N LEU A 161 -8.34 -11.02 -6.41
CA LEU A 161 -8.64 -9.81 -5.63
C LEU A 161 -7.84 -9.75 -4.34
N GLU A 162 -7.75 -10.86 -3.61
CA GLU A 162 -6.98 -10.91 -2.37
C GLU A 162 -5.48 -10.74 -2.64
N LEU A 163 -4.93 -11.39 -3.66
CA LEU A 163 -3.52 -11.21 -4.05
C LEU A 163 -3.23 -9.74 -4.40
N LYS A 164 -4.12 -9.07 -5.15
CA LYS A 164 -3.99 -7.64 -5.40
C LYS A 164 -4.02 -6.82 -4.11
N ALA A 165 -4.90 -7.14 -3.17
CA ALA A 165 -4.96 -6.46 -1.89
C ALA A 165 -3.63 -6.62 -1.12
N LEU A 166 -3.01 -7.81 -1.14
CA LEU A 166 -1.69 -8.04 -0.55
C LEU A 166 -0.59 -7.20 -1.24
N TYR A 167 -0.59 -7.11 -2.57
CA TYR A 167 0.34 -6.22 -3.29
C TYR A 167 0.14 -4.74 -2.93
N ASP A 168 -1.11 -4.28 -2.80
CA ASP A 168 -1.42 -2.90 -2.41
C ASP A 168 -0.98 -2.61 -0.96
N LEU A 169 -1.09 -3.58 -0.05
CA LEU A 169 -0.59 -3.47 1.33
C LEU A 169 0.94 -3.39 1.34
N ARG A 170 1.60 -4.27 0.59
CA ARG A 170 3.06 -4.27 0.45
C ARG A 170 3.58 -2.92 -0.05
N LEU A 171 2.93 -2.34 -1.08
CA LEU A 171 3.29 -1.02 -1.60
C LEU A 171 3.14 0.10 -0.55
N LYS A 172 2.13 0.02 0.31
CA LYS A 172 1.93 1.00 1.40
C LYS A 172 2.96 0.85 2.54
N LEU A 173 3.53 -0.34 2.70
CA LEU A 173 4.61 -0.63 3.66
C LEU A 173 5.99 -0.19 3.14
N THR A 174 6.17 -0.15 1.82
CA THR A 174 7.43 0.23 1.19
C THR A 174 7.89 1.62 1.64
N PRO A 175 9.12 1.76 2.18
CA PRO A 175 9.65 3.05 2.59
C PRO A 175 9.74 4.05 1.42
N PRO A 176 9.58 5.37 1.67
CA PRO A 176 9.74 6.39 0.64
C PRO A 176 11.13 6.33 0.00
N GLY A 177 11.19 6.44 -1.33
CA GLY A 177 12.44 6.35 -2.10
C GLY A 177 12.83 4.92 -2.49
N CYS A 178 12.20 3.90 -1.90
CA CYS A 178 12.29 2.53 -2.35
C CYS A 178 11.21 2.24 -3.41
N GLY A 179 11.47 1.31 -4.31
CA GLY A 179 10.53 0.93 -5.36
C GLY A 179 10.83 -0.45 -5.94
N TYR A 180 9.90 -0.95 -6.73
CA TYR A 180 9.98 -2.27 -7.38
C TYR A 180 10.45 -2.21 -8.83
N ALA A 181 10.68 -1.00 -9.34
CA ALA A 181 10.97 -0.73 -10.73
C ALA A 181 12.30 0.01 -10.91
N VAL A 182 12.99 -0.31 -12.00
CA VAL A 182 14.21 0.39 -12.46
C VAL A 182 14.04 0.71 -13.94
N GLY A 183 14.05 2.01 -14.25
CA GLY A 183 13.73 2.50 -15.60
C GLY A 183 12.29 2.13 -15.99
N VAL A 184 12.14 1.34 -17.05
CA VAL A 184 10.84 0.86 -17.56
C VAL A 184 10.50 -0.57 -17.11
N ILE A 185 11.36 -1.19 -16.29
CA ILE A 185 11.21 -2.57 -15.83
C ILE A 185 10.66 -2.56 -14.41
N ASP A 186 9.44 -3.06 -14.22
CA ASP A 186 8.80 -3.24 -12.92
C ASP A 186 8.70 -4.73 -12.60
N CYS A 187 9.42 -5.15 -11.55
CA CYS A 187 9.43 -6.54 -11.08
C CYS A 187 8.60 -6.74 -9.81
N GLY A 188 7.67 -5.83 -9.49
CA GLY A 188 6.86 -5.89 -8.29
C GLY A 188 5.84 -7.03 -8.28
N ILE A 189 5.25 -7.36 -9.43
CA ILE A 189 4.23 -8.42 -9.58
C ILE A 189 4.78 -9.63 -10.32
N TRP A 190 5.54 -9.38 -11.39
CA TRP A 190 6.14 -10.42 -12.23
C TRP A 190 7.63 -10.48 -11.95
N ARG A 191 8.18 -11.68 -11.78
CA ARG A 191 9.63 -11.85 -11.58
C ARG A 191 10.42 -11.36 -12.79
N ASP A 192 9.90 -11.64 -13.98
CA ASP A 192 10.34 -11.04 -15.23
C ASP A 192 9.09 -10.50 -15.95
N PRO A 193 8.98 -9.18 -16.15
CA PRO A 193 7.82 -8.60 -16.82
C PRO A 193 7.86 -8.73 -18.35
N ARG A 194 8.99 -9.15 -18.96
CA ARG A 194 9.14 -9.18 -20.43
C ARG A 194 8.20 -10.17 -21.12
N PRO A 195 8.00 -11.42 -20.65
CA PRO A 195 7.08 -12.35 -21.29
C PRO A 195 5.65 -11.81 -21.31
N VAL A 196 5.21 -11.22 -20.19
CA VAL A 196 3.88 -10.60 -20.05
C VAL A 196 3.73 -9.38 -20.94
N ARG A 197 4.71 -8.47 -20.94
CA ARG A 197 4.73 -7.28 -21.81
C ARG A 197 4.64 -7.64 -23.29
N ASN A 198 5.35 -8.69 -23.71
CA ASN A 198 5.40 -9.12 -25.10
C ASN A 198 4.16 -9.95 -25.49
N GLY A 199 3.62 -10.76 -24.58
CA GLY A 199 2.50 -11.67 -24.84
C GLY A 199 1.12 -11.01 -24.79
N LEU A 200 0.92 -9.99 -23.93
CA LEU A 200 -0.36 -9.27 -23.86
C LEU A 200 -0.48 -8.15 -24.91
N GLY A 201 0.63 -7.63 -25.41
CA GLY A 201 0.64 -6.52 -26.38
C GLY A 201 -0.17 -5.32 -25.90
N GLU A 202 -1.04 -4.78 -26.76
CA GLU A 202 -1.96 -3.68 -26.42
C GLU A 202 -3.26 -4.15 -25.75
N HIS A 203 -3.56 -5.44 -25.78
CA HIS A 203 -4.78 -5.99 -25.21
C HIS A 203 -4.60 -6.27 -23.72
N ARG A 204 -5.11 -5.36 -22.89
CA ARG A 204 -5.25 -5.61 -21.46
C ARG A 204 -6.54 -6.37 -21.18
N PRO A 205 -6.49 -7.54 -20.52
CA PRO A 205 -7.68 -8.22 -20.04
C PRO A 205 -8.55 -7.30 -19.16
N GLU A 206 -9.87 -7.43 -19.29
CA GLU A 206 -10.84 -6.59 -18.55
C GLU A 206 -10.95 -6.98 -17.06
N GLY A 207 -10.65 -8.24 -16.73
CA GLY A 207 -10.72 -8.78 -15.37
C GLY A 207 -9.34 -8.99 -14.74
N LEU A 208 -9.25 -8.80 -13.42
CA LEU A 208 -8.00 -9.00 -12.66
C LEU A 208 -7.52 -10.45 -12.67
N ALA A 209 -8.45 -11.40 -12.51
CA ALA A 209 -8.16 -12.82 -12.63
C ALA A 209 -7.60 -13.16 -14.02
N GLU A 210 -8.27 -12.71 -15.08
CA GLU A 210 -7.82 -12.95 -16.44
C GLU A 210 -6.48 -12.26 -16.74
N PHE A 211 -6.21 -11.09 -16.15
CA PHE A 211 -4.90 -10.45 -16.25
C PHE A 211 -3.78 -11.34 -15.69
N TYR A 212 -3.97 -11.93 -14.51
CA TYR A 212 -3.00 -12.85 -13.94
C TYR A 212 -2.88 -14.13 -14.77
N LEU A 213 -3.99 -14.75 -15.16
CA LEU A 213 -3.96 -15.97 -15.96
C LEU A 213 -3.30 -15.76 -17.33
N ALA A 214 -3.65 -14.68 -18.03
CA ALA A 214 -3.05 -14.37 -19.33
C ALA A 214 -1.56 -14.05 -19.21
N GLY A 215 -1.14 -13.37 -18.15
CA GLY A 215 0.28 -13.14 -17.87
C GLY A 215 1.06 -14.43 -17.58
N ILE A 216 0.49 -15.35 -16.80
CA ILE A 216 1.10 -16.66 -16.53
C ILE A 216 1.20 -17.47 -17.83
N ARG A 217 0.13 -17.53 -18.63
CA ARG A 217 0.11 -18.21 -19.94
C ARG A 217 1.12 -17.61 -20.93
N ALA A 218 1.42 -16.32 -20.82
CA ALA A 218 2.48 -15.65 -21.59
C ALA A 218 3.90 -16.00 -21.12
N GLY A 219 4.06 -16.85 -20.09
CA GLY A 219 5.34 -17.24 -19.50
C GLY A 219 5.79 -16.34 -18.34
N GLY A 220 4.90 -15.51 -17.79
CA GLY A 220 5.16 -14.71 -16.60
C GLY A 220 5.17 -15.56 -15.33
N GLN A 221 6.06 -15.23 -14.40
CA GLN A 221 6.09 -15.83 -13.07
C GLN A 221 5.61 -14.81 -12.04
N LEU A 222 4.41 -15.02 -11.47
CA LEU A 222 3.99 -14.29 -10.28
C LEU A 222 4.90 -14.61 -9.10
N TRP A 223 5.16 -13.61 -8.27
CA TRP A 223 5.95 -13.74 -7.05
C TRP A 223 5.63 -12.59 -6.08
N PHE A 224 6.14 -12.67 -4.85
CA PHE A 224 5.91 -11.67 -3.80
C PHE A 224 7.23 -11.18 -3.17
N PRO A 225 8.04 -10.39 -3.90
CA PRO A 225 9.38 -10.00 -3.46
C PRO A 225 9.37 -8.88 -2.42
N HIS A 226 10.46 -8.79 -1.66
CA HIS A 226 10.87 -7.53 -1.01
C HIS A 226 11.23 -6.48 -2.07
N HIS A 227 11.17 -5.21 -1.69
CA HIS A 227 11.48 -4.10 -2.61
C HIS A 227 12.90 -4.20 -3.19
N GLN A 228 13.88 -4.62 -2.37
CA GLN A 228 15.27 -4.78 -2.82
C GLN A 228 15.40 -5.92 -3.84
N GLU A 229 14.79 -7.07 -3.61
CA GLU A 229 14.83 -8.21 -4.52
C GLU A 229 14.22 -7.87 -5.89
N ALA A 230 13.11 -7.14 -5.89
CA ALA A 230 12.49 -6.65 -7.12
C ALA A 230 13.37 -5.63 -7.84
N ALA A 231 13.97 -4.68 -7.11
CA ALA A 231 14.88 -3.69 -7.68
C ALA A 231 16.15 -4.33 -8.28
N ASP A 232 16.71 -5.35 -7.62
CA ASP A 232 17.88 -6.09 -8.10
C ASP A 232 17.54 -6.86 -9.39
N MET A 233 16.38 -7.53 -9.42
CA MET A 233 15.88 -8.21 -10.61
C MET A 233 15.62 -7.24 -11.76
N ALA A 234 14.94 -6.12 -11.48
CA ALA A 234 14.69 -5.07 -12.46
C ALA A 234 15.98 -4.46 -13.00
N THR A 235 16.98 -4.24 -12.14
CA THR A 235 18.31 -3.75 -12.54
C THR A 235 19.01 -4.72 -13.49
N ALA A 236 18.99 -6.02 -13.16
CA ALA A 236 19.61 -7.04 -14.00
C ALA A 236 18.96 -7.09 -15.40
N ILE A 237 17.63 -7.06 -15.46
CA ILE A 237 16.89 -7.05 -16.72
C ILE A 237 17.13 -5.76 -17.50
N TYR A 238 17.07 -4.60 -16.85
CA TYR A 238 17.28 -3.29 -17.48
C TYR A 238 18.67 -3.20 -18.11
N LYS A 239 19.73 -3.62 -17.41
CA LYS A 239 21.10 -3.65 -17.95
C LYS A 239 21.20 -4.57 -19.18
N ALA A 240 20.61 -5.76 -19.10
CA ALA A 240 20.60 -6.70 -20.23
C ALA A 240 19.80 -6.17 -21.44
N GLU A 241 18.79 -5.32 -21.24
CA GLU A 241 18.08 -4.65 -22.35
C GLU A 241 18.89 -3.49 -22.93
N GLU A 242 19.56 -2.67 -22.10
CA GLU A 242 20.42 -1.58 -22.55
C GLU A 242 21.62 -2.09 -23.38
N GLU A 243 22.24 -3.21 -23.01
CA GLU A 243 23.33 -3.83 -23.76
C GLU A 243 22.90 -4.32 -25.15
N LYS A 244 21.61 -4.67 -25.31
CA LYS A 244 21.04 -5.12 -26.59
C LYS A 244 20.59 -3.96 -27.48
N LYS A 245 20.47 -2.74 -26.95
CA LYS A 245 20.17 -1.58 -27.79
C LYS A 245 21.38 -1.31 -28.68
N PRO A 246 21.21 -1.23 -30.03
CA PRO A 246 22.33 -0.88 -30.89
C PRO A 246 22.85 0.48 -30.43
N LYS A 247 24.13 0.54 -30.04
CA LYS A 247 24.82 1.82 -29.86
C LYS A 247 24.63 2.57 -31.16
N ARG A 248 23.79 3.61 -31.17
CA ARG A 248 23.72 4.55 -32.28
C ARG A 248 25.13 5.09 -32.46
N GLN A 249 25.88 4.51 -33.40
CA GLN A 249 27.11 5.12 -33.87
C GLN A 249 26.72 6.50 -34.33
N GLU A 250 27.27 7.52 -33.67
CA GLU A 250 27.27 8.88 -34.19
C GLU A 250 27.83 8.82 -35.60
N VAL A 251 26.94 8.84 -36.60
CA VAL A 251 27.32 9.17 -37.95
C VAL A 251 27.71 10.64 -37.89
N SER A 252 28.99 10.87 -37.60
CA SER A 252 29.70 12.09 -37.95
C SER A 252 29.53 12.27 -39.46
N ARG A 253 28.50 13.00 -39.85
CA ARG A 253 28.43 13.62 -41.17
C ARG A 253 29.37 14.82 -41.15
N GLY A 254 30.65 14.52 -41.33
CA GLY A 254 31.53 15.45 -42.02
C GLY A 254 30.99 15.68 -43.43
N GLY A 255 31.02 16.94 -43.87
CA GLY A 255 30.86 17.28 -45.28
C GLY A 255 29.79 18.32 -45.58
N VAL A 256 30.06 19.59 -45.25
CA VAL A 256 29.84 20.68 -46.21
C VAL A 256 31.03 21.63 -46.09
N ALA A 257 32.06 21.40 -46.92
CA ALA A 257 33.00 22.45 -47.27
C ALA A 257 32.33 23.29 -48.36
N PHE A 258 31.93 24.51 -48.02
CA PHE A 258 31.57 25.53 -49.00
C PHE A 258 32.87 26.07 -49.61
N THR A 259 33.00 25.93 -50.93
CA THR A 259 33.83 26.79 -51.79
C THR A 259 32.91 27.54 -52.72
#